data_AF-A0A975JYQ2-F1
#
_entry.id   AF-A0A975JYQ2-F1
#
_cell.length_a   1.000
_cell.length_b   1.000
_cell.length_c   1.000
_cell.angle_alpha   90.00
_cell.angle_beta   90.00
_cell.angle_gamma   90.00
#
_symmetry.space_group_name_H-M   'P 1'
#
loop_
_entity.id
_entity.type
_entity.pdbx_description
1 polymer ?
#
loop_
_entity_poly.entity_id
_entity_poly.type
_entity_poly.pdbx_seq_one_letter_code
_entity_poly.pdbx_strand_id
1 'polypeptide(L)'
;MSPVDNVWVDGSVHGLAYAFAGVEGYLCENGSNWSKRALLLPHMSARTEGYHQNFSANNNVASARGKPPERGGPVLAVDPPLKLLELGVRLADRQLFGVATVHPHEVIGWAAATKALDLATSERHPGVPPEIQEALQDLHDAGYNGYARQRERFFAAKYFPPIDILMDAGYDVDFVKSYLVALGKSSDSVERIDKLYVPPSQRPRALR
;
A
#
# COMPACT_ATOMS: atom_id res chain seq x y z
N MET A 1 -12.98 7.79 3.49
CA MET A 1 -13.80 6.60 3.19
C MET A 1 -12.90 5.62 2.46
N SER A 2 -13.11 4.32 2.65
CA SER A 2 -12.18 3.23 2.31
C SER A 2 -12.82 2.23 1.32
N PRO A 3 -12.01 1.35 0.71
CA PRO A 3 -12.55 0.19 -0.03
C PRO A 3 -13.51 -0.64 0.83
N VAL A 4 -14.50 -1.27 0.19
CA VAL A 4 -15.44 -2.19 0.89
C VAL A 4 -14.80 -3.54 1.20
N ASP A 5 -13.85 -3.96 0.37
CA ASP A 5 -12.99 -5.11 0.62
C ASP A 5 -11.65 -4.91 -0.11
N ASN A 6 -10.61 -5.52 0.43
CA ASN A 6 -9.25 -5.48 -0.10
C ASN A 6 -8.80 -6.92 -0.36
N VAL A 7 -8.29 -7.18 -1.55
CA VAL A 7 -7.80 -8.50 -1.95
C VAL A 7 -6.44 -8.41 -2.59
N TRP A 8 -5.66 -9.47 -2.52
CA TRP A 8 -4.37 -9.52 -3.20
C TRP A 8 -3.97 -10.94 -3.56
N VAL A 9 -2.98 -11.06 -4.43
CA VAL A 9 -2.31 -12.33 -4.73
C VAL A 9 -0.81 -12.09 -4.76
N ASP A 10 -0.08 -12.94 -4.04
CA ASP A 10 1.37 -13.05 -4.14
C ASP A 10 1.76 -13.86 -5.40
N GLY A 11 2.34 -13.16 -6.37
CA GLY A 11 2.89 -13.71 -7.60
C GLY A 11 4.38 -14.01 -7.54
N SER A 12 5.05 -13.90 -6.39
CA SER A 12 6.52 -14.08 -6.28
C SER A 12 7.00 -15.45 -6.78
N VAL A 13 6.16 -16.49 -6.64
CA VAL A 13 6.45 -17.87 -7.11
C VAL A 13 5.88 -18.15 -8.50
N HIS A 14 4.66 -17.69 -8.79
CA HIS A 14 3.91 -18.07 -9.99
C HIS A 14 3.89 -17.00 -11.10
N GLY A 15 4.45 -15.83 -10.83
CA GLY A 15 4.54 -14.70 -11.74
C GLY A 15 3.33 -13.76 -11.69
N LEU A 16 3.51 -12.59 -12.30
CA LEU A 16 2.54 -11.50 -12.27
C LEU A 16 1.23 -11.83 -12.98
N ALA A 17 1.28 -12.60 -14.07
CA ALA A 17 0.08 -13.00 -14.81
C ALA A 17 -0.85 -13.90 -13.98
N TYR A 18 -0.27 -14.79 -13.16
CA TYR A 18 -1.03 -15.61 -12.22
C TYR A 18 -1.70 -14.73 -11.17
N ALA A 19 -0.94 -13.84 -10.54
CA ALA A 19 -1.46 -12.93 -9.53
C ALA A 19 -2.58 -12.04 -10.08
N PHE A 20 -2.38 -11.52 -11.29
CA PHE A 20 -3.38 -10.71 -11.98
C PHE A 20 -4.67 -11.48 -12.22
N ALA A 21 -4.59 -12.70 -12.75
CA ALA A 21 -5.77 -13.51 -13.06
C ALA A 21 -6.59 -13.83 -11.81
N GLY A 22 -5.94 -14.12 -10.68
CA GLY A 22 -6.64 -14.36 -9.41
C GLY A 22 -7.43 -13.14 -8.94
N VAL A 23 -6.81 -11.97 -8.98
CA VAL A 23 -7.47 -10.71 -8.61
C VAL A 23 -8.57 -10.33 -9.60
N GLU A 24 -8.32 -10.44 -10.91
CA GLU A 24 -9.32 -10.17 -11.95
C GLU A 24 -10.57 -11.03 -11.76
N GLY A 25 -10.41 -12.34 -11.53
CA GLY A 25 -11.52 -13.26 -11.28
C GLY A 25 -12.38 -12.80 -10.11
N TYR A 26 -11.77 -12.54 -8.96
CA TYR A 26 -12.50 -12.08 -7.78
C TYR A 26 -13.23 -10.75 -8.02
N LEU A 27 -12.56 -9.78 -8.64
CA LEU A 27 -13.18 -8.48 -8.92
C LEU A 27 -14.31 -8.59 -9.95
N CYS A 28 -14.20 -9.49 -10.92
CA CYS A 28 -15.24 -9.69 -11.93
C CYS A 28 -16.51 -10.32 -11.32
N GLU A 29 -16.33 -11.25 -10.40
CA GLU A 29 -17.44 -11.97 -9.74
C GLU A 29 -18.13 -11.11 -8.67
N ASN A 30 -17.37 -10.32 -7.92
CA ASN A 30 -17.86 -9.63 -6.72
C ASN A 30 -18.00 -8.11 -6.90
N GLY A 31 -17.45 -7.55 -7.98
CA GLY A 31 -17.41 -6.10 -8.22
C GLY A 31 -18.74 -5.55 -8.73
N SER A 32 -19.11 -4.36 -8.22
CA SER A 32 -20.21 -3.56 -8.80
C SER A 32 -19.69 -2.64 -9.90
N ASN A 33 -20.55 -2.21 -10.83
CA ASN A 33 -20.20 -1.24 -11.89
C ASN A 33 -18.95 -1.62 -12.71
N TRP A 34 -18.85 -2.88 -13.13
CA TRP A 34 -17.70 -3.43 -13.87
C TRP A 34 -17.28 -2.62 -15.12
N SER A 35 -18.22 -1.93 -15.77
CA SER A 35 -17.92 -1.04 -16.89
C SER A 35 -16.98 0.12 -16.52
N LYS A 36 -16.95 0.50 -15.23
CA LYS A 36 -16.09 1.55 -14.66
C LYS A 36 -14.86 1.02 -13.93
N ARG A 37 -14.54 -0.27 -14.04
CA ARG A 37 -13.33 -0.84 -13.42
C ARG A 37 -12.09 -0.05 -13.80
N ALA A 38 -11.14 0.12 -12.90
CA ALA A 38 -9.92 0.89 -13.14
C ALA A 38 -8.69 0.00 -13.01
N LEU A 39 -7.82 0.04 -14.02
CA LEU A 39 -6.52 -0.63 -13.99
C LEU A 39 -5.43 0.38 -13.66
N LEU A 40 -4.64 0.08 -12.63
CA LEU A 40 -3.48 0.87 -12.24
C LEU A 40 -2.21 0.09 -12.59
N LEU A 41 -1.39 0.68 -13.45
CA LEU A 41 -0.12 0.11 -13.89
C LEU A 41 1.06 0.90 -13.28
N PRO A 42 2.19 0.23 -12.98
CA PRO A 42 3.37 0.91 -12.43
C PRO A 42 3.96 1.89 -13.47
N HIS A 43 3.89 1.53 -14.75
CA HIS A 43 4.25 2.39 -15.87
C HIS A 43 3.35 2.11 -17.07
N MET A 44 3.06 3.13 -17.89
CA MET A 44 2.17 3.00 -19.06
C MET A 44 2.72 2.07 -20.16
N SER A 45 4.02 1.73 -20.15
CA SER A 45 4.60 0.73 -21.05
C SER A 45 4.00 -0.67 -20.84
N ALA A 46 3.61 -0.99 -19.61
CA ALA A 46 2.97 -2.26 -19.27
C ALA A 46 1.59 -2.42 -19.95
N ARG A 47 1.01 -1.36 -20.52
CA ARG A 47 -0.28 -1.43 -21.25
C ARG A 47 -0.25 -2.40 -22.43
N THR A 48 0.92 -2.73 -22.95
CA THR A 48 1.09 -3.66 -24.08
C THR A 48 1.09 -5.13 -23.65
N GLU A 49 1.10 -5.42 -22.35
CA GLU A 49 1.15 -6.78 -21.83
C GLU A 49 -0.19 -7.50 -22.01
N GLY A 50 -0.13 -8.77 -22.42
CA GLY A 50 -1.33 -9.53 -22.81
C GLY A 50 -2.24 -9.93 -21.65
N TYR A 51 -1.71 -10.11 -20.45
CA TYR A 51 -2.44 -10.74 -19.34
C TYR A 51 -3.58 -9.88 -18.77
N HIS A 52 -3.61 -8.57 -19.04
CA HIS A 52 -4.62 -7.65 -18.52
C HIS A 52 -5.54 -7.05 -19.60
N GLN A 53 -5.45 -7.50 -20.85
CA GLN A 53 -6.18 -6.90 -21.98
C GLN A 53 -7.71 -6.95 -21.80
N ASN A 54 -8.23 -8.03 -21.19
CA ASN A 54 -9.67 -8.15 -20.89
C ASN A 54 -10.09 -7.13 -19.84
N PHE A 55 -9.34 -7.04 -18.75
CA PHE A 55 -9.57 -6.03 -17.72
C PHE A 55 -9.45 -4.60 -18.26
N SER A 56 -8.47 -4.30 -19.11
CA SER A 56 -8.25 -2.95 -19.63
C SER A 56 -9.11 -2.55 -20.83
N ALA A 57 -9.98 -3.43 -21.32
CA ALA A 57 -10.81 -3.20 -22.51
C ALA A 57 -11.74 -1.96 -22.42
N ASN A 58 -12.08 -1.50 -21.22
CA ASN A 58 -12.86 -0.25 -21.04
C ASN A 58 -12.00 1.03 -21.15
N ASN A 59 -10.70 0.90 -21.40
CA ASN A 59 -9.71 1.99 -21.49
C ASN A 59 -9.55 2.84 -20.22
N ASN A 60 -10.08 2.40 -19.08
CA ASN A 60 -9.92 3.09 -17.80
C ASN A 60 -8.61 2.66 -17.12
N VAL A 61 -7.49 3.03 -17.73
CA VAL A 61 -6.14 2.64 -17.31
C VAL A 61 -5.37 3.89 -16.88
N ALA A 62 -4.67 3.82 -15.75
CA ALA A 62 -3.83 4.90 -15.26
C ALA A 62 -2.52 4.39 -14.68
N SER A 63 -1.59 5.31 -14.44
CA SER A 63 -0.38 5.07 -13.65
C SER A 63 -0.25 6.16 -12.58
N ALA A 64 0.75 6.05 -11.71
CA ALA A 64 1.00 7.06 -10.67
C ALA A 64 1.26 8.47 -11.23
N ARG A 65 1.66 8.56 -12.50
CA ARG A 65 1.84 9.81 -13.25
C ARG A 65 0.86 9.84 -14.41
N GLY A 66 -0.03 10.83 -14.44
CA GLY A 66 -0.93 11.04 -15.57
C GLY A 66 -2.34 11.44 -15.17
N LYS A 67 -3.27 11.27 -16.12
CA LYS A 67 -4.68 11.58 -15.91
C LYS A 67 -5.29 10.60 -14.91
N PRO A 68 -6.05 11.07 -13.91
CA PRO A 68 -6.75 10.19 -13.00
C PRO A 68 -7.79 9.34 -13.78
N PRO A 69 -7.93 8.05 -13.43
CA PRO A 69 -8.94 7.20 -14.03
C PRO A 69 -10.34 7.60 -13.56
N GLU A 70 -11.36 7.15 -14.30
CA GLU A 70 -12.75 7.26 -13.86
C GLU A 70 -12.97 6.42 -12.59
N ARG A 71 -13.78 6.96 -11.66
CA ARG A 71 -14.12 6.34 -10.39
C ARG A 71 -15.45 5.58 -10.47
N GLY A 72 -15.66 4.67 -9.52
CA GLY A 72 -16.97 4.09 -9.22
C GLY A 72 -17.15 2.62 -9.62
N GLY A 73 -16.08 1.94 -10.05
CA GLY A 73 -16.00 0.48 -10.19
C GLY A 73 -14.80 -0.10 -9.44
N PRO A 74 -14.59 -1.43 -9.49
CA PRO A 74 -13.48 -2.09 -8.83
C PRO A 74 -12.13 -1.62 -9.39
N VAL A 75 -11.12 -1.61 -8.54
CA VAL A 75 -9.77 -1.14 -8.89
C VAL A 75 -8.79 -2.29 -8.75
N LEU A 76 -7.95 -2.50 -9.76
CA LEU A 76 -6.85 -3.46 -9.73
C LEU A 76 -5.54 -2.70 -9.90
N ALA A 77 -4.62 -2.83 -8.94
CA ALA A 77 -3.27 -2.31 -9.04
C ALA A 77 -2.24 -3.42 -9.27
N VAL A 78 -1.44 -3.24 -10.31
CA VAL A 78 -0.39 -4.16 -10.74
C VAL A 78 0.93 -3.69 -10.17
N ASP A 79 1.62 -4.57 -9.46
CA ASP A 79 2.95 -4.39 -8.87
C ASP A 79 3.16 -2.96 -8.32
N PRO A 80 2.27 -2.51 -7.39
CA PRO A 80 2.14 -1.08 -7.15
C PRO A 80 3.26 -0.53 -6.26
N PRO A 81 4.03 0.47 -6.71
CA PRO A 81 4.80 1.29 -5.78
C PRO A 81 3.84 2.07 -4.87
N LEU A 82 4.35 2.59 -3.74
CA LEU A 82 3.55 3.31 -2.73
C LEU A 82 2.60 4.37 -3.30
N LYS A 83 3.04 5.13 -4.31
CA LYS A 83 2.21 6.17 -4.94
C LYS A 83 1.02 5.59 -5.72
N LEU A 84 1.21 4.44 -6.36
CA LEU A 84 0.15 3.73 -7.06
C LEU A 84 -0.79 3.04 -6.07
N LEU A 85 -0.24 2.50 -4.97
CA LEU A 85 -1.02 1.93 -3.87
C LEU A 85 -1.93 3.00 -3.23
N GLU A 86 -1.39 4.18 -2.91
CA GLU A 86 -2.16 5.33 -2.41
C GLU A 86 -3.26 5.75 -3.40
N LEU A 87 -2.95 5.76 -4.70
CA LEU A 87 -3.94 6.06 -5.73
C LEU A 87 -5.06 5.00 -5.76
N GLY A 88 -4.71 3.71 -5.67
CA GLY A 88 -5.64 2.59 -5.63
C GLY A 88 -6.61 2.67 -4.45
N VAL A 89 -6.08 2.85 -3.24
CA VAL A 89 -6.89 3.01 -2.02
C VAL A 89 -7.90 4.15 -2.16
N ARG A 90 -7.51 5.29 -2.74
CA ARG A 90 -8.40 6.44 -2.93
C ARG A 90 -9.43 6.26 -4.03
N LEU A 91 -9.08 5.55 -5.10
CA LEU A 91 -10.00 5.32 -6.23
C LEU A 91 -11.04 4.26 -5.90
N ALA A 92 -10.65 3.27 -5.12
CA ALA A 92 -11.50 2.18 -4.70
C ALA A 92 -12.42 2.55 -3.53
N ASP A 93 -12.60 3.84 -3.23
CA ASP A 93 -13.53 4.27 -2.19
C ASP A 93 -14.94 3.69 -2.45
N ARG A 94 -15.46 2.94 -1.47
CA ARG A 94 -16.72 2.20 -1.56
C ARG A 94 -16.78 1.15 -2.69
N GLN A 95 -15.64 0.71 -3.19
CA GLN A 95 -15.48 -0.32 -4.23
C GLN A 95 -14.49 -1.39 -3.75
N LEU A 96 -14.34 -2.46 -4.52
CA LEU A 96 -13.31 -3.47 -4.28
C LEU A 96 -11.93 -2.94 -4.72
N PHE A 97 -10.91 -3.22 -3.93
CA PHE A 97 -9.51 -2.96 -4.29
C PHE A 97 -8.71 -4.25 -4.34
N GLY A 98 -8.08 -4.52 -5.48
CA GLY A 98 -7.23 -5.68 -5.70
C GLY A 98 -5.78 -5.30 -5.98
N VAL A 99 -4.83 -6.03 -5.40
CA VAL A 99 -3.39 -5.89 -5.67
C VAL A 99 -2.81 -7.18 -6.21
N ALA A 100 -2.25 -7.14 -7.41
CA ALA A 100 -1.48 -8.24 -7.98
C ALA A 100 0.00 -7.84 -7.99
N THR A 101 0.87 -8.54 -7.26
CA THR A 101 2.27 -8.15 -7.09
C THR A 101 3.20 -9.35 -7.19
N VAL A 102 4.43 -9.13 -7.65
CA VAL A 102 5.53 -10.11 -7.49
C VAL A 102 6.50 -9.69 -6.39
N HIS A 103 6.28 -8.51 -5.80
CA HIS A 103 7.03 -7.92 -4.70
C HIS A 103 6.13 -7.80 -3.45
N PRO A 104 5.76 -8.92 -2.79
CA PRO A 104 4.82 -8.90 -1.67
C PRO A 104 5.29 -8.05 -0.49
N HIS A 105 6.60 -7.99 -0.26
CA HIS A 105 7.22 -7.18 0.80
C HIS A 105 6.93 -5.67 0.68
N GLU A 106 6.64 -5.16 -0.53
CA GLU A 106 6.32 -3.74 -0.73
C GLU A 106 4.88 -3.37 -0.37
N VAL A 107 3.99 -4.36 -0.23
CA VAL A 107 2.54 -4.15 -0.01
C VAL A 107 2.00 -4.86 1.24
N ILE A 108 2.80 -5.69 1.89
CA ILE A 108 2.35 -6.52 3.02
C ILE A 108 1.85 -5.68 4.21
N GLY A 109 2.42 -4.50 4.44
CA GLY A 109 1.92 -3.58 5.48
C GLY A 109 0.52 -3.05 5.15
N TRP A 110 0.22 -2.78 3.88
CA TRP A 110 -1.15 -2.46 3.46
C TRP A 110 -2.09 -3.65 3.62
N ALA A 111 -1.65 -4.86 3.27
CA ALA A 111 -2.45 -6.07 3.44
C ALA A 111 -2.80 -6.29 4.92
N ALA A 112 -1.83 -6.07 5.82
CA ALA A 112 -2.03 -6.14 7.26
C ALA A 112 -3.00 -5.07 7.78
N ALA A 113 -2.80 -3.80 7.41
CA ALA A 113 -3.64 -2.68 7.84
C ALA A 113 -5.11 -2.85 7.41
N THR A 114 -5.33 -3.41 6.22
CA THR A 114 -6.67 -3.57 5.63
C THR A 114 -7.29 -4.94 5.87
N LYS A 115 -6.57 -5.86 6.51
CA LYS A 115 -6.95 -7.29 6.64
C LYS A 115 -7.35 -7.88 5.27
N ALA A 116 -6.52 -7.58 4.26
CA ALA A 116 -6.76 -8.00 2.89
C ALA A 116 -6.88 -9.53 2.80
N LEU A 117 -7.78 -10.00 1.93
CA LEU A 117 -7.94 -11.41 1.60
C LEU A 117 -6.85 -11.79 0.59
N ASP A 118 -5.98 -12.73 0.97
CA ASP A 118 -5.09 -13.39 0.04
C ASP A 118 -5.88 -14.43 -0.77
N LEU A 119 -6.02 -14.22 -2.07
CA LEU A 119 -6.80 -15.11 -2.93
C LEU A 119 -6.04 -16.40 -3.27
N ALA A 120 -4.73 -16.47 -3.05
CA ALA A 120 -3.97 -17.72 -3.21
C ALA A 120 -4.24 -18.70 -2.07
N THR A 121 -4.39 -18.19 -0.84
CA THR A 121 -4.62 -18.99 0.37
C THR A 121 -6.08 -18.99 0.83
N SER A 122 -6.89 -18.06 0.32
CA SER A 122 -8.25 -17.77 0.82
C SER A 122 -8.30 -17.33 2.28
N GLU A 123 -7.19 -16.81 2.82
CA GLU A 123 -7.09 -16.34 4.20
C GLU A 123 -6.98 -14.81 4.27
N ARG A 124 -7.60 -14.21 5.28
CA ARG A 124 -7.39 -12.79 5.56
C ARG A 124 -6.12 -12.60 6.36
N HIS A 125 -5.36 -11.55 6.04
CA HIS A 125 -4.23 -11.18 6.88
C HIS A 125 -4.71 -10.95 8.33
N PRO A 126 -4.04 -11.53 9.35
CA PRO A 126 -4.46 -11.41 10.75
C PRO A 126 -4.35 -9.98 11.33
N GLY A 127 -3.91 -9.00 10.52
CA GLY A 127 -3.44 -7.70 10.99
C GLY A 127 -2.09 -7.80 11.73
N VAL A 128 -1.88 -6.87 12.66
CA VAL A 128 -0.71 -6.81 13.55
C VAL A 128 -1.18 -6.87 15.02
N PRO A 129 -0.31 -7.24 15.98
CA PRO A 129 -0.64 -7.18 17.39
C PRO A 129 -1.02 -5.75 17.84
N PRO A 130 -1.84 -5.58 18.91
CA PRO A 130 -2.32 -4.27 19.35
C PRO A 130 -1.23 -3.23 19.63
N GLU A 131 -0.13 -3.64 20.26
CA GLU A 131 1.02 -2.75 20.55
C GLU A 131 1.68 -2.23 19.27
N ILE A 132 1.78 -3.07 18.24
CA ILE A 132 2.31 -2.70 16.93
C ILE A 132 1.33 -1.78 16.20
N GLN A 133 0.03 -2.05 16.31
CA GLN A 133 -1.00 -1.19 15.76
C GLN A 133 -0.94 0.21 16.37
N GLU A 134 -0.77 0.31 17.70
CA GLU A 134 -0.61 1.57 18.42
C GLU A 134 0.65 2.31 17.96
N ALA A 135 1.80 1.62 17.87
CA ALA A 135 3.04 2.23 17.37
C ALA A 135 2.91 2.77 15.93
N LEU A 136 2.21 2.05 15.04
CA LEU A 136 1.94 2.50 13.68
C LEU A 136 1.00 3.71 13.64
N GLN A 137 0.00 3.74 14.53
CA GLN A 137 -0.92 4.87 14.68
C GLN A 137 -0.21 6.12 15.23
N ASP A 138 0.63 5.96 16.25
CA ASP A 138 1.46 7.03 16.80
C ASP A 138 2.39 7.61 15.73
N LEU A 139 3.03 6.75 14.94
CA LEU A 139 3.89 7.17 13.84
C LEU A 139 3.11 7.83 12.69
N HIS A 140 1.87 7.41 12.45
CA HIS A 140 0.95 8.11 11.55
C HIS A 140 0.64 9.53 12.08
N ASP A 141 0.31 9.65 13.36
CA ASP A 141 -0.16 10.89 13.98
C ASP A 141 0.97 11.88 14.28
N ALA A 142 2.22 11.40 14.39
CA ALA A 142 3.40 12.23 14.57
C ALA A 142 3.61 13.28 13.45
N GLY A 143 3.08 13.04 12.24
CA GLY A 143 3.15 13.99 11.11
C GLY A 143 4.56 14.13 10.50
N TYR A 144 4.68 14.57 9.24
CA TYR A 144 5.99 14.90 8.59
C TYR A 144 7.11 13.84 8.70
N ASN A 145 6.90 12.65 8.14
CA ASN A 145 7.81 11.50 8.23
C ASN A 145 8.97 11.57 7.22
N GLY A 146 9.76 12.65 7.24
CA GLY A 146 10.77 12.84 6.19
C GLY A 146 12.00 13.66 6.53
N TYR A 147 11.89 14.92 6.97
CA TYR A 147 13.07 15.80 6.93
C TYR A 147 13.14 16.94 7.93
N ALA A 148 12.05 17.65 8.20
CA ALA A 148 12.20 19.02 8.68
C ALA A 148 12.60 19.13 10.17
N ARG A 149 12.27 18.14 11.02
CA ARG A 149 12.24 18.38 12.47
C ARG A 149 12.79 17.27 13.35
N GLN A 150 13.45 16.26 12.80
CA GLN A 150 14.01 15.14 13.57
C GLN A 150 15.07 15.54 14.61
N ARG A 151 15.69 16.72 14.44
CA ARG A 151 16.62 17.31 15.42
C ARG A 151 15.90 18.08 16.53
N GLU A 152 14.62 18.38 16.38
CA GLU A 152 13.83 19.06 17.41
C GLU A 152 13.33 18.02 18.41
N ARG A 153 13.61 18.25 19.70
CA ARG A 153 13.31 17.31 20.78
C ARG A 153 11.84 16.87 20.82
N PHE A 154 10.92 17.80 20.54
CA PHE A 154 9.49 17.52 20.50
C PHE A 154 9.11 16.47 19.45
N PHE A 155 9.69 16.56 18.25
CA PHE A 155 9.40 15.65 17.14
C PHE A 155 10.14 14.33 17.29
N ALA A 156 11.40 14.37 17.74
CA ALA A 156 12.16 13.18 18.08
C ALA A 156 11.43 12.29 19.10
N ALA A 157 10.81 12.89 20.12
CA ALA A 157 10.02 12.19 21.12
C ALA A 157 8.72 11.55 20.59
N LYS A 158 8.25 11.96 19.40
CA LYS A 158 7.08 11.38 18.74
C LYS A 158 7.42 10.27 17.76
N TYR A 159 8.55 10.37 17.06
CA TYR A 159 8.93 9.38 16.04
C TYR A 159 9.68 8.19 16.63
N PHE A 160 10.68 8.45 17.48
CA PHE A 160 11.63 7.40 17.83
C PHE A 160 11.06 6.31 18.73
N PRO A 161 10.21 6.60 19.73
CA PRO A 161 9.58 5.54 20.52
C PRO A 161 8.77 4.53 19.69
N PRO A 162 7.83 4.93 18.82
CA PRO A 162 7.13 3.95 17.99
C PRO A 162 8.06 3.25 16.99
N ILE A 163 9.09 3.92 16.47
CA ILE A 163 10.10 3.28 15.60
C ILE A 163 10.87 2.19 16.35
N ASP A 164 11.28 2.44 17.61
CA ASP A 164 11.98 1.43 18.43
C ASP A 164 11.11 0.19 18.62
N ILE A 165 9.83 0.35 18.98
CA ILE A 165 8.87 -0.76 19.12
C ILE A 165 8.77 -1.58 17.83
N LEU A 166 8.67 -0.90 16.68
CA LEU A 166 8.52 -1.56 15.37
C LEU A 166 9.79 -2.32 14.96
N MET A 167 10.97 -1.72 15.19
CA MET A 167 12.25 -2.35 14.88
C MET A 167 12.53 -3.56 15.79
N ASP A 168 12.26 -3.44 17.09
CA ASP A 168 12.46 -4.52 18.07
C ASP A 168 11.52 -5.71 17.78
N ALA A 169 10.32 -5.44 17.27
CA ALA A 169 9.38 -6.46 16.81
C ALA A 169 9.69 -7.02 15.40
N GLY A 170 10.74 -6.54 14.74
CA GLY A 170 11.22 -7.07 13.46
C GLY A 170 10.50 -6.56 12.22
N TYR A 171 9.71 -5.48 12.32
CA TYR A 171 9.08 -4.87 11.14
C TYR A 171 10.09 -4.03 10.37
N ASP A 172 10.17 -4.24 9.06
CA ASP A 172 11.01 -3.44 8.17
C ASP A 172 10.32 -2.13 7.74
N VAL A 173 11.11 -1.25 7.13
CA VAL A 173 10.65 0.07 6.72
C VAL A 173 9.59 0.04 5.61
N ASP A 174 9.60 -0.97 4.74
CA ASP A 174 8.68 -1.06 3.60
C ASP A 174 7.30 -1.58 4.05
N PHE A 175 7.29 -2.50 5.02
CA PHE A 175 6.08 -2.81 5.80
C PHE A 175 5.50 -1.53 6.40
N VAL A 176 6.30 -0.75 7.12
CA VAL A 176 5.81 0.48 7.78
C VAL A 176 5.29 1.49 6.76
N LYS A 177 6.00 1.72 5.65
CA LYS A 177 5.57 2.65 4.60
C LYS A 177 4.21 2.27 4.01
N SER A 178 4.05 1.01 3.61
CA SER A 178 2.80 0.53 2.99
C SER A 178 1.64 0.52 3.98
N TYR A 179 1.89 0.19 5.25
CA TYR A 179 0.90 0.28 6.33
C TYR A 179 0.43 1.72 6.55
N LEU A 180 1.36 2.68 6.63
CA LEU A 180 1.03 4.09 6.80
C LEU A 180 0.24 4.65 5.61
N VAL A 181 0.55 4.22 4.38
CA VAL A 181 -0.26 4.57 3.19
C VAL A 181 -1.69 4.05 3.33
N ALA A 182 -1.88 2.82 3.82
CA ALA A 182 -3.21 2.25 4.06
C ALA A 182 -4.00 3.03 5.13
N LEU A 183 -3.34 3.56 6.15
CA LEU A 183 -3.95 4.47 7.14
C LEU A 183 -4.33 5.84 6.56
N GLY A 184 -3.91 6.16 5.34
CA GLY A 184 -4.23 7.42 4.66
C GLY A 184 -3.09 8.43 4.63
N LYS A 185 -1.87 8.05 5.03
CA LYS A 185 -0.68 8.89 4.86
C LYS A 185 -0.36 9.01 3.37
N SER A 186 0.01 10.21 2.92
CA SER A 186 0.50 10.39 1.55
C SER A 186 1.81 9.63 1.34
N SER A 187 1.94 8.94 0.20
CA SER A 187 3.16 8.26 -0.23
C SER A 187 4.38 9.18 -0.22
N ASP A 188 4.21 10.43 -0.68
CA ASP A 188 5.28 11.45 -0.68
C ASP A 188 5.72 11.81 0.76
N SER A 189 4.84 11.65 1.76
CA SER A 189 5.17 11.90 3.17
C SER A 189 5.92 10.75 3.84
N VAL A 190 5.80 9.52 3.35
CA VAL A 190 6.47 8.33 3.91
C VAL A 190 7.66 7.87 3.08
N GLU A 191 7.84 8.39 1.86
CA GLU A 191 8.95 8.04 0.97
C GLU A 191 10.31 8.11 1.68
N ARG A 192 10.48 9.11 2.56
CA ARG A 192 11.73 9.45 3.25
C ARG A 192 11.80 8.98 4.71
N ILE A 193 10.88 8.09 5.12
CA ILE A 193 10.85 7.58 6.50
C ILE A 193 12.06 6.69 6.83
N ASP A 194 12.73 6.13 5.83
CA ASP A 194 14.00 5.39 5.94
C ASP A 194 15.08 6.20 6.66
N LYS A 195 15.01 7.53 6.62
CA LYS A 195 15.95 8.43 7.32
C LYS A 195 15.67 8.54 8.82
N LEU A 196 14.44 8.25 9.22
CA LEU A 196 14.00 8.22 10.62
C LEU A 196 14.06 6.80 11.18
N TYR A 197 13.80 5.80 10.34
CA TYR A 197 13.72 4.39 10.67
C TYR A 197 15.11 3.77 10.81
N VAL A 198 15.87 4.28 11.78
CA VAL A 198 17.25 3.91 12.06
C VAL A 198 17.42 3.56 13.53
N PRO A 199 18.38 2.66 13.87
CA PRO A 199 18.62 2.30 15.25
C PRO A 199 19.12 3.50 16.07
N PRO A 200 18.98 3.48 17.41
CA PRO A 200 19.36 4.58 18.30
C PRO A 200 20.77 5.15 18.06
N SER A 201 21.73 4.28 17.71
CA SER A 201 23.13 4.64 17.45
C SER A 201 23.34 5.52 16.21
N GLN A 202 22.39 5.56 15.28
CA GLN A 202 22.47 6.31 14.02
C GLN A 202 21.63 7.59 14.05
N ARG A 203 20.92 7.87 15.14
CA ARG A 203 20.03 9.02 15.24
C ARG A 203 20.81 10.33 15.37
N PRO A 204 20.36 11.40 14.69
CA PRO A 204 20.96 12.72 14.89
C PRO A 204 20.73 13.18 16.33
N ARG A 205 21.76 13.77 16.96
CA ARG A 205 21.60 14.38 18.29
C ARG A 205 20.55 15.50 18.21
N ALA A 206 19.57 15.45 19.12
CA ALA A 206 18.58 16.51 19.25
C ALA A 206 19.28 17.83 19.65
N LEU A 207 18.89 18.92 19.00
CA LEU A 207 19.29 20.27 19.39
C LEU A 207 18.54 20.64 20.67
N ARG A 208 19.24 21.38 21.55
CA ARG A 208 18.69 21.87 22.82
C ARG A 208 17.62 22.93 22.58
#